data_AF-A0A2V2DSP4-F1
#
_entry.id   AF-A0A2V2DSP4-F1
#
_cell.length_a   1.000
_cell.length_b   1.000
_cell.length_c   1.000
_cell.angle_alpha   90.00
_cell.angle_beta   90.00
_cell.angle_gamma   90.00
#
_symmetry.space_group_name_H-M   'P 1'
#
loop_
_entity.id
_entity.type
_entity.pdbx_description
1 polymer ?
#
loop_
_entity_poly.entity_id
_entity_poly.type
_entity_poly.pdbx_seq_one_letter_code
_entity_poly.pdbx_strand_id
1 'polypeptide(L)' 'MKRTIAKEEEILEYLTQLMREGESSREALRAAELIGKTYALFDKGKADGAEQELTVRMDYGDNDNSESEPGV' A
#
# COMPACT_ATOMS: atom_id res chain seq x y z
N MET A 1 -12.59 19.91 -0.11
CA MET A 1 -11.47 19.50 -0.98
C MET A 1 -11.73 18.05 -1.41
N LYS A 2 -11.99 17.77 -2.69
CA LYS A 2 -12.24 16.39 -3.15
C LYS A 2 -10.88 15.68 -3.23
N ARG A 3 -10.66 14.64 -2.43
CA ARG A 3 -9.48 13.77 -2.56
C ARG A 3 -9.75 12.80 -3.71
N THR A 4 -9.05 12.98 -4.82
CA THR A 4 -9.07 12.04 -5.95
C THR A 4 -8.11 10.89 -5.67
N ILE A 5 -8.59 9.66 -5.86
CA ILE A 5 -7.77 8.45 -5.78
C ILE A 5 -6.97 8.35 -7.08
N ALA A 6 -5.67 8.07 -6.99
CA ALA A 6 -4.82 7.86 -8.15
C ALA A 6 -5.25 6.58 -8.89
N LYS A 7 -5.20 6.64 -10.23
CA LYS A 7 -5.46 5.49 -11.09
C LYS A 7 -4.26 4.53 -11.06
N GLU A 8 -4.51 3.29 -11.45
CA GLU A 8 -3.48 2.26 -11.57
C GLU A 8 -2.30 2.71 -12.44
N GLU A 9 -2.58 3.28 -13.61
CA GLU A 9 -1.56 3.77 -14.55
C GLU A 9 -0.67 4.84 -13.91
N GLU A 10 -1.26 5.79 -13.18
CA GLU A 10 -0.53 6.87 -12.49
C GLU A 10 0.37 6.30 -11.39
N ILE A 11 -0.09 5.27 -10.67
CA ILE A 11 0.70 4.60 -9.64
C ILE A 11 1.88 3.84 -10.26
N LEU A 12 1.63 3.09 -11.35
CA LEU A 12 2.67 2.30 -12.02
C LEU A 12 3.74 3.19 -12.65
N GLU A 13 3.35 4.33 -13.24
CA GLU A 13 4.28 5.32 -13.79
C GLU A 13 5.19 5.87 -12.68
N TYR A 14 4.60 6.32 -11.57
CA TYR A 14 5.35 6.84 -10.43
C TYR A 14 6.34 5.82 -9.84
N LEU A 15 5.88 4.60 -9.58
CA LEU A 15 6.74 3.55 -9.02
C LEU A 15 7.88 3.16 -10.00
N THR A 16 7.61 3.15 -11.29
CA THR A 16 8.62 2.84 -12.31
C THR A 16 9.69 3.92 -12.36
N GLN A 17 9.30 5.19 -12.29
CA GLN A 17 10.23 6.31 -12.23
C GLN A 17 11.11 6.21 -10.97
N LEU A 18 10.49 6.04 -9.81
CA LEU A 18 11.18 5.92 -8.53
C LEU A 18 12.19 4.75 -8.51
N MET A 19 11.80 3.60 -9.07
CA MET A 19 12.66 2.44 -9.20
C MET A 19 13.87 2.69 -10.11
N ARG A 20 13.71 3.45 -11.20
CA ARG A 20 14.78 3.69 -12.19
C ARG A 20 15.76 4.76 -11.73
N GLU A 21 15.28 5.79 -11.04
CA GLU A 21 16.10 6.92 -10.61
C GLU A 21 16.80 6.69 -9.26
N GLY A 22 16.18 5.91 -8.37
CA GLY A 22 16.73 5.63 -7.06
C GLY A 22 17.79 4.52 -7.10
N GLU A 23 19.06 4.87 -7.25
CA GLU A 23 20.16 3.91 -7.11
C GLU A 23 20.12 3.21 -5.74
N SER A 24 19.76 1.91 -5.72
CA SER A 24 19.80 1.01 -4.57
C SER A 24 19.07 1.51 -3.30
N SER A 25 18.24 2.54 -3.40
CA SER A 25 17.55 3.10 -2.23
C SER A 25 16.49 2.13 -1.73
N ARG A 26 16.18 2.19 -0.42
CA ARG A 26 15.10 1.36 0.16
C ARG A 26 13.78 1.58 -0.57
N GLU A 27 13.51 2.81 -1.01
CA GLU A 27 12.30 3.21 -1.72
C GLU A 27 12.25 2.63 -3.13
N ALA A 28 13.35 2.67 -3.87
CA ALA A 28 13.45 2.06 -5.20
C ALA A 28 13.32 0.54 -5.15
N LEU A 29 13.95 -0.11 -4.16
CA LEU A 29 13.79 -1.54 -3.93
C LEU A 29 12.35 -1.90 -3.59
N ARG A 30 11.67 -1.08 -2.78
CA ARG A 30 10.25 -1.29 -2.46
C ARG A 30 9.35 -1.08 -3.68
N ALA A 31 9.64 -0.10 -4.53
CA ALA A 31 8.93 0.10 -5.79
C ALA A 31 9.09 -1.09 -6.73
N ALA A 32 10.32 -1.62 -6.87
CA ALA A 32 10.58 -2.84 -7.65
C ALA A 32 9.79 -4.05 -7.11
N GLU A 33 9.75 -4.23 -5.79
CA GLU A 33 8.97 -5.30 -5.15
C GLU A 33 7.47 -5.18 -5.46
N LEU A 34 6.91 -3.97 -5.36
CA LEU A 34 5.49 -3.73 -5.63
C LEU A 34 5.15 -3.99 -7.10
N ILE A 35 5.96 -3.48 -8.04
CA ILE A 35 5.78 -3.72 -9.48
C ILE A 35 5.83 -5.22 -9.77
N GLY A 36 6.84 -5.92 -9.26
CA GLY A 36 6.98 -7.37 -9.49
C GLY A 36 5.84 -8.19 -8.89
N LYS A 37 5.25 -7.78 -7.77
CA LYS A 37 4.04 -8.41 -7.20
C LYS A 37 2.82 -8.23 -8.10
N THR A 38 2.60 -7.04 -8.65
CA THR A 38 1.48 -6.78 -9.58
C THR A 38 1.53 -7.68 -10.81
N TYR A 39 2.73 -7.96 -11.32
CA TYR A 39 2.94 -8.83 -12.49
C TYR A 39 3.26 -10.29 -12.14
N ALA A 40 3.09 -10.71 -10.89
CA ALA A 40 3.37 -12.07 -10.41
C ALA A 40 4.77 -12.60 -10.79
N LEU A 41 5.79 -11.73 -10.78
CA LEU A 41 7.16 -12.07 -11.17
C LEU A 41 7.94 -12.82 -10.09
N PHE A 42 7.49 -12.75 -8.84
CA PHE A 42 8.12 -13.44 -7.71
C PHE A 42 7.35 -14.70 -7.36
N ASP A 43 8.04 -15.84 -7.36
CA ASP A 43 7.51 -17.04 -6.75
C ASP A 43 7.59 -16.88 -5.22
N LYS A 44 6.46 -17.05 -4.54
CA LYS A 44 6.44 -17.22 -3.09
C LYS A 44 6.86 -18.66 -2.87
N GLY A 45 8.16 -18.93 -2.85
CA GLY A 45 8.71 -20.27 -2.63
C GLY A 45 7.87 -21.00 -1.59
N LYS A 46 7.23 -22.09 -2.00
CA LYS A 46 6.25 -22.81 -1.18
C LYS A 46 6.93 -23.18 0.14
N ALA A 47 6.55 -22.52 1.23
CA ALA A 47 6.69 -23.12 2.53
C ALA A 47 5.67 -24.26 2.55
N ASP A 48 6.13 -25.49 2.37
CA ASP A 48 5.27 -26.66 2.42
C ASP A 48 4.39 -26.61 3.69
N GLY A 49 3.09 -26.41 3.52
CA GLY A 49 2.08 -26.65 4.57
C GLY A 49 1.54 -25.48 5.39
N ALA A 50 1.80 -24.21 5.07
CA ALA A 50 1.18 -23.08 5.80
C ALA A 50 0.25 -22.24 4.91
N GLU A 51 -1.07 -22.40 5.08
CA GLU A 51 -2.05 -21.44 4.57
C GLU A 51 -1.83 -20.08 5.23
N GLN A 52 -1.30 -19.11 4.49
CA GLN A 52 -1.15 -17.74 4.99
C GLN A 52 -2.47 -16.99 4.78
N GLU A 53 -3.34 -17.02 5.79
CA GLU A 53 -4.54 -16.19 5.85
C GLU A 53 -4.13 -14.73 6.13
N LEU A 54 -4.36 -13.84 5.15
CA LEU A 54 -4.10 -12.41 5.29
C LEU A 54 -5.33 -11.70 5.83
N THR A 55 -5.34 -11.38 7.12
CA THR A 55 -6.39 -10.56 7.74
C THR A 55 -6.02 -9.08 7.65
N VAL A 56 -6.62 -8.35 6.70
CA VAL A 56 -6.49 -6.88 6.63
C VAL A 56 -7.53 -6.24 7.54
N ARG A 57 -7.12 -5.77 8.73
CA ARG A 57 -7.94 -4.88 9.57
C ARG A 57 -7.68 -3.44 9.17
N MET A 58 -8.60 -2.82 8.44
CA MET A 58 -8.56 -1.38 8.15
C MET A 58 -9.26 -0.66 9.30
N ASP A 59 -8.48 0.01 10.15
CA ASP A 59 -9.00 0.96 11.13
C ASP A 59 -9.23 2.30 10.42
N TYR A 60 -10.46 2.53 10.00
CA TYR A 60 -10.90 3.84 9.55
C TYR A 60 -11.16 4.65 10.81
N GLY A 61 -10.11 5.25 11.36
CA GLY A 61 -10.19 6.12 12.53
C GLY A 61 -11.32 7.13 12.36
N ASP A 62 -12.42 6.85 13.05
CA ASP A 62 -13.58 7.71 13.17
C ASP A 62 -13.15 8.85 14.09
N ASN A 63 -12.56 9.86 13.48
CA ASN A 63 -12.14 11.08 14.17
C ASN A 63 -13.34 12.03 14.22
N ASP A 64 -14.38 11.62 14.95
CA ASP A 64 -15.47 12.50 15.33
C ASP A 64 -15.02 13.38 16.50
N ASN A 65 -14.41 14.49 16.11
CA ASN A 65 -14.31 15.68 16.94
C ASN A 65 -15.68 16.39 16.94
N SER A 66 -16.05 16.88 18.12
CA SER A 66 -17.18 17.75 18.50
C SER A 66 -18.58 17.13 18.60
N GLU A 67 -19.04 16.95 19.84
CA GLU A 67 -20.10 17.79 20.42
C GLU A 67 -20.05 17.73 21.95
N SER A 68 -19.57 18.83 22.55
CA SER A 68 -19.90 19.19 23.93
C SER A 68 -21.40 19.49 24.01
N GLU A 69 -22.07 19.14 25.12
CA GLU A 69 -23.09 19.92 25.86
C GLU A 69 -23.95 18.96 26.75
N PRO A 70 -24.82 19.46 27.66
CA PRO A 70 -24.50 20.01 28.97
C PRO A 70 -25.17 19.18 30.10
N GLY A 71 -24.90 19.55 31.35
CA GLY A 71 -25.19 18.73 32.53
C GLY A 71 -26.65 18.33 32.81
N VAL A 72 -26.75 17.25 33.59
CA VAL A 72 -27.80 16.95 34.58
C VAL A 72 -27.18 16.15 35.72
#